data_AF-A0A6V7LJF9-F1
#
_entry.id   AF-A0A6V7LJF9-F1
#
_cell.length_a   1.000
_cell.length_b   1.000
_cell.length_c   1.000
_cell.angle_alpha   90.00
_cell.angle_beta   90.00
_cell.angle_gamma   90.00
#
_symmetry.space_group_name_H-M   'P 1'
#
loop_
_entity.id
_entity.type
_entity.pdbx_description
1 polymer ?
#
loop_
_entity_poly.entity_id
_entity_poly.type
_entity_poly.pdbx_seq_one_letter_code
_entity_poly.pdbx_strand_id
1 'polypeptide(L)'
;MSLILGNLLRNVQRCCTQVARLSTVADSEVMKGATSLTPIISSRKYIDEEYMYLKKRQVWIENLNEVKEKKLGLMELHPSVYADKPRVDILWENIRWQRMYKHI
;
A
#
# COMPACT_ATOMS: atom_id res chain seq x y z
N MET A 1 14.62 25.98 -36.31
CA MET A 1 14.43 24.52 -36.10
C MET A 1 14.16 24.24 -34.62
N SER A 2 13.07 24.80 -34.07
CA SER A 2 12.79 24.92 -32.63
C SER A 2 11.39 24.38 -32.27
N LEU A 3 11.04 23.21 -32.82
CA LEU A 3 9.68 22.65 -32.67
C LEU A 3 9.64 21.22 -32.15
N ILE A 4 10.78 20.61 -31.81
CA ILE A 4 10.84 19.20 -31.38
C ILE A 4 10.99 19.07 -29.84
N LEU A 5 11.68 20.01 -29.17
CA LEU A 5 11.79 19.97 -27.70
C LEU A 5 10.50 20.35 -26.95
N GLY A 6 9.62 21.15 -27.56
CA GLY A 6 8.41 21.63 -26.91
C GLY A 6 7.31 20.58 -26.71
N ASN A 7 7.35 19.48 -27.48
CA ASN A 7 6.33 18.43 -27.44
C ASN A 7 6.65 17.34 -26.42
N LEU A 8 7.93 17.15 -26.07
CA LEU A 8 8.38 16.16 -25.10
C LEU A 8 8.05 16.59 -23.65
N LEU A 9 8.21 17.88 -23.34
CA LEU A 9 7.90 18.43 -22.01
C LEU A 9 6.38 18.44 -21.69
N ARG A 10 5.51 18.58 -22.70
CA ARG A 10 4.05 18.61 -22.49
C ARG A 10 3.45 17.24 -22.15
N ASN A 11 4.07 16.15 -22.62
CA ASN A 11 3.59 14.79 -22.36
C ASN A 11 4.01 14.28 -20.96
N VAL A 12 5.12 14.77 -20.41
CA VAL A 12 5.55 14.43 -19.04
C VAL A 12 4.62 15.05 -17.98
N GLN A 13 4.12 16.27 -18.22
CA GLN A 13 3.17 16.92 -17.30
C GLN A 13 1.79 16.25 -17.23
N ARG A 14 1.37 15.52 -18.28
CA ARG A 14 0.09 14.80 -18.29
C ARG A 14 0.10 13.50 -17.49
N CYS A 15 1.27 12.87 -17.28
CA CYS A 15 1.37 11.64 -16.51
C CYS A 15 1.23 11.89 -15.00
N CYS A 16 1.82 12.96 -14.47
CA CYS A 16 1.83 13.23 -13.03
C CYS A 16 0.51 13.73 -12.44
N THR A 17 -0.45 14.19 -13.26
CA THR A 17 -1.67 14.85 -12.75
C THR A 17 -2.91 13.96 -12.66
N GLN A 18 -2.81 12.66 -13.01
CA GLN A 18 -3.96 11.75 -12.95
C GLN A 18 -4.00 10.79 -11.75
N VAL A 19 -3.02 10.82 -10.85
CA VAL A 19 -2.99 9.92 -9.69
C VAL A 19 -2.83 10.70 -8.38
N ALA A 20 -3.88 11.42 -7.99
CA ALA A 20 -4.01 11.95 -6.62
C ALA A 20 -5.46 12.38 -6.34
N ARG A 21 -6.42 11.45 -6.29
CA ARG A 21 -7.78 11.75 -5.79
C ARG A 21 -8.44 10.64 -4.97
N LEU A 22 -7.66 9.85 -4.23
CA LEU A 22 -8.18 8.99 -3.17
C LEU A 22 -7.21 8.96 -1.97
N SER A 23 -6.88 10.14 -1.44
CA SER A 23 -6.48 10.22 -0.03
C SER A 23 -7.71 10.69 0.73
N THR A 24 -8.42 9.76 1.36
CA THR A 24 -9.37 10.12 2.41
C THR A 24 -8.56 10.84 3.48
N VAL A 25 -8.84 12.13 3.66
CA VAL A 25 -8.34 12.89 4.81
C VAL A 25 -8.81 12.11 6.04
N ALA A 26 -7.87 11.49 6.75
CA ALA A 26 -8.18 10.94 8.05
C ALA A 26 -8.35 12.16 8.97
N ASP A 27 -9.59 12.46 9.35
CA ASP A 27 -9.82 13.38 10.45
C ASP A 27 -9.12 12.79 11.67
N SER A 28 -7.95 13.35 11.99
CA SER A 28 -7.26 13.06 13.24
C SER A 28 -8.05 13.75 14.34
N GLU A 29 -9.21 13.19 14.70
CA GLU A 29 -9.87 13.53 15.95
C GLU A 29 -8.95 13.06 17.08
N VAL A 30 -8.07 13.97 17.51
CA VAL A 30 -7.32 13.82 18.76
C VAL A 30 -8.35 13.93 19.89
N MET A 31 -9.09 12.85 20.13
CA MET A 31 -9.98 12.69 21.26
C MET A 31 -9.14 12.79 22.53
N LYS A 32 -9.38 13.86 23.28
CA LYS A 32 -8.83 14.16 24.61
C LYS A 32 -9.31 13.09 25.61
N GLY A 33 -8.64 11.94 25.67
CA GLY A 33 -9.04 10.88 26.59
C GLY A 33 -8.41 9.52 26.36
N ALA A 34 -7.10 9.43 26.09
CA ALA A 34 -6.30 8.23 26.29
C ALA A 34 -4.82 8.62 26.21
N THR A 35 -4.00 8.03 27.07
CA THR A 35 -2.52 8.06 27.13
C THR A 35 -1.84 8.45 25.82
N SER A 36 -0.85 9.35 25.88
CA SER A 36 -0.02 9.81 24.75
C SER A 36 0.60 8.65 23.96
N LEU A 37 -0.13 8.09 22.99
CA LEU A 37 0.40 7.03 22.13
C LEU A 37 1.33 7.68 21.11
N THR A 38 2.62 7.42 21.24
CA THR A 38 3.58 7.75 20.18
C THR A 38 3.22 6.94 18.94
N PRO A 39 3.11 7.56 17.76
CA PRO A 39 2.74 6.84 16.54
C PRO A 39 3.79 5.77 16.24
N ILE A 40 3.34 4.53 16.09
CA ILE A 40 4.24 3.40 15.84
C ILE A 40 4.61 3.40 14.36
N ILE A 41 5.87 3.67 14.04
CA ILE A 41 6.42 3.50 12.68
C ILE A 41 7.27 2.24 12.69
N SER A 42 6.78 1.17 12.07
CA SER A 42 7.52 -0.08 11.96
C SER A 42 8.13 -0.23 10.57
N SER A 43 9.46 -0.10 10.50
CA SER A 43 10.25 -0.42 9.32
C SER A 43 10.94 -1.77 9.52
N ARG A 44 10.82 -2.66 8.52
CA ARG A 44 11.54 -3.94 8.46
C ARG A 44 12.61 -3.87 7.38
N LYS A 45 13.74 -4.51 7.64
CA LYS A 45 14.83 -4.71 6.68
C LYS A 45 14.65 -6.02 5.93
N TYR A 46 14.74 -5.99 4.61
CA TYR A 46 14.71 -7.17 3.73
C TYR A 46 16.04 -7.33 2.99
N ILE A 47 16.27 -8.51 2.39
CA ILE A 47 17.49 -8.80 1.63
C ILE A 47 17.50 -8.01 0.32
N ASP A 48 16.32 -7.81 -0.27
CA ASP A 48 16.11 -7.28 -1.62
C ASP A 48 15.85 -5.76 -1.63
N GLU A 49 16.25 -5.03 -0.59
CA GLU A 49 15.93 -3.60 -0.42
C GLU A 49 16.62 -2.66 -1.41
N GLU A 50 17.66 -3.14 -2.08
CA GLU A 50 18.50 -2.32 -2.97
C GLU A 50 17.88 -2.11 -4.36
N TYR A 51 16.79 -2.81 -4.69
CA TYR A 51 16.11 -2.66 -5.97
C TYR A 51 15.37 -1.31 -6.06
N MET A 52 15.93 -0.39 -6.84
CA MET A 52 15.39 0.97 -7.06
C MET A 52 13.96 1.03 -7.61
N TYR A 53 13.48 -0.05 -8.25
CA TYR A 53 12.13 -0.13 -8.81
C TYR A 53 11.08 -0.64 -7.81
N LEU A 54 11.50 -1.19 -6.66
CA LEU A 54 10.62 -1.76 -5.65
C LEU A 54 10.29 -0.73 -4.56
N LYS A 55 9.19 -0.01 -4.74
CA LYS A 55 8.69 0.91 -3.71
C LYS A 55 7.94 0.16 -2.62
N LYS A 56 8.40 0.27 -1.36
CA LYS A 56 7.70 -0.27 -0.18
C LYS A 56 6.26 0.25 -0.09
N ARG A 57 5.34 -0.60 0.35
CA ARG A 57 3.94 -0.24 0.58
C ARG A 57 3.71 0.11 2.03
N GLN A 58 2.84 1.08 2.31
CA GLN A 58 2.52 1.49 3.67
C GLN A 58 1.08 1.14 3.99
N VAL A 59 0.84 0.61 5.19
CA VAL A 59 -0.47 0.21 5.68
C VAL A 59 -0.66 0.71 7.11
N TRP A 60 -1.90 1.04 7.46
CA TRP A 60 -2.27 1.46 8.82
C TRP A 60 -2.20 0.29 9.80
N ILE A 61 -1.67 0.55 10.99
CA ILE A 61 -1.77 -0.36 12.12
C ILE A 61 -3.00 0.03 12.91
N GLU A 62 -3.88 -0.95 13.12
CA GLU A 62 -5.17 -0.77 13.79
C GLU A 62 -5.21 -1.48 15.15
N ASN A 63 -6.21 -1.13 15.96
CA ASN A 63 -6.47 -1.71 17.27
C ASN A 63 -7.55 -2.80 17.20
N LEU A 64 -7.39 -3.88 17.96
CA LEU A 64 -8.41 -4.92 18.17
C LEU A 64 -9.05 -4.89 19.57
N ASN A 65 -8.57 -4.02 20.46
CA ASN A 65 -9.00 -4.00 21.86
C ASN A 65 -10.33 -3.27 22.09
N GLU A 66 -10.68 -2.33 21.20
CA GLU A 66 -11.89 -1.51 21.32
C GLU A 66 -12.79 -1.69 20.09
N VAL A 67 -14.10 -1.50 20.25
CA VAL A 67 -15.07 -1.54 19.14
C VAL A 67 -14.84 -0.41 18.14
N LYS A 68 -14.31 0.73 18.61
CA LYS A 68 -13.94 1.86 17.74
C LYS A 68 -12.56 1.62 17.16
N GLU A 69 -12.48 1.64 15.84
CA GLU A 69 -11.21 1.56 15.12
C GLU A 69 -10.34 2.78 15.46
N LYS A 70 -9.08 2.52 15.83
CA LYS A 70 -8.06 3.54 16.07
C LYS A 70 -6.85 3.24 15.22
N LYS A 71 -6.39 4.24 14.47
CA LYS A 71 -5.15 4.17 13.66
C LYS A 71 -3.96 4.48 14.56
N LEU A 72 -3.25 3.44 14.99
CA LEU A 72 -2.13 3.53 15.94
C LEU A 72 -0.82 3.95 15.26
N GLY A 73 -0.65 3.62 13.98
CA GLY A 73 0.62 3.85 13.30
C GLY A 73 0.63 3.42 11.85
N LEU A 74 1.83 3.41 11.26
CA LEU A 74 2.10 3.01 9.88
C LEU A 74 3.16 1.91 9.85
N MET A 75 2.93 0.91 9.01
CA MET A 75 3.87 -0.18 8.77
C MET A 75 4.29 -0.24 7.31
N GLU A 76 5.59 -0.44 7.08
CA GLU A 76 6.13 -0.68 5.74
C GLU A 76 6.16 -2.18 5.39
N LEU A 77 5.58 -2.51 4.25
CA LEU A 77 5.43 -3.84 3.69
C LEU A 77 6.28 -4.02 2.43
N HIS A 78 6.72 -5.27 2.22
CA HIS A 78 7.51 -5.64 1.05
C HIS A 78 6.66 -5.68 -0.23
N PRO A 79 7.07 -5.00 -1.32
CA PRO A 79 6.26 -4.89 -2.52
C PRO A 79 6.09 -6.21 -3.28
N SER A 80 7.05 -7.13 -3.25
CA SER A 80 6.90 -8.41 -3.99
C SER A 80 5.78 -9.31 -3.46
N VAL A 81 5.38 -9.11 -2.20
CA VAL A 81 4.32 -9.90 -1.55
C VAL A 81 3.00 -9.15 -1.59
N TYR A 82 3.03 -7.87 -1.22
CA TYR A 82 1.81 -7.08 -0.99
C TYR A 82 1.43 -6.16 -2.16
N ALA A 83 2.24 -6.12 -3.22
CA ALA A 83 1.98 -5.32 -4.42
C ALA A 83 2.29 -6.06 -5.72
N ASP A 84 2.25 -7.40 -5.70
CA ASP A 84 2.32 -8.17 -6.93
C ASP A 84 1.02 -7.98 -7.75
N LYS A 85 1.12 -8.29 -9.03
CA LYS A 85 0.00 -8.23 -9.99
C LYS A 85 -1.12 -9.19 -9.55
N PRO A 86 -2.40 -8.78 -9.60
CA PRO A 86 -3.52 -9.62 -9.20
C PRO A 86 -3.71 -10.78 -10.18
N ARG A 87 -3.16 -11.96 -9.87
CA ARG A 87 -3.29 -13.19 -10.67
C ARG A 87 -4.49 -14.02 -10.23
N VAL A 88 -5.67 -13.66 -10.74
CA VAL A 88 -6.94 -14.33 -10.41
C VAL A 88 -6.95 -15.81 -10.82
N ASP A 89 -6.27 -16.17 -11.90
CA ASP A 89 -6.17 -17.56 -12.38
C ASP A 89 -5.55 -18.49 -11.31
N ILE A 90 -4.43 -18.04 -10.71
CA ILE A 90 -3.72 -18.78 -9.66
C ILE A 90 -4.57 -18.88 -8.39
N LEU A 91 -5.31 -17.81 -8.05
CA LEU A 91 -6.23 -17.83 -6.92
C LEU A 91 -7.34 -18.86 -7.12
N TRP A 92 -7.90 -18.94 -8.34
CA TRP A 92 -8.95 -19.91 -8.68
C TRP A 92 -8.44 -21.36 -8.57
N GLU A 93 -7.25 -21.64 -9.12
CA GLU A 93 -6.62 -22.96 -9.02
C GLU A 93 -6.38 -23.38 -7.56
N ASN A 94 -5.87 -22.47 -6.73
CA ASN A 94 -5.67 -22.72 -5.30
C ASN A 94 -6.97 -23.01 -4.56
N ILE A 95 -8.03 -22.23 -4.81
CA ILE A 95 -9.34 -22.45 -4.19
C ILE A 95 -9.89 -23.83 -4.59
N ARG A 96 -9.79 -24.18 -5.88
CA ARG A 96 -10.23 -25.49 -6.37
C ARG A 96 -9.43 -26.62 -5.72
N TRP A 97 -8.11 -26.50 -5.68
CA TRP A 97 -7.25 -27.51 -5.07
C TRP A 97 -7.57 -27.70 -3.58
N GLN A 98 -7.68 -26.61 -2.81
CA GLN A 98 -8.00 -26.68 -1.37
C GLN A 98 -9.35 -27.36 -1.09
N ARG A 99 -10.35 -27.16 -1.96
CA ARG A 99 -11.65 -27.81 -1.84
C ARG A 99 -11.58 -29.29 -2.16
N MET A 100 -10.91 -29.65 -3.26
CA MET A 100 -10.86 -31.03 -3.75
C MET A 100 -9.89 -31.91 -2.96
N TYR A 101 -8.82 -31.33 -2.39
CA TYR A 101 -7.79 -32.08 -1.66
C TYR A 101 -8.37 -32.83 -0.45
N LYS A 102 -9.42 -32.32 0.19
CA LYS A 102 -10.08 -32.99 1.32
C LYS A 102 -10.97 -34.18 0.92
N HIS A 103 -11.30 -34.29 -0.36
CA HIS A 103 -12.23 -35.31 -0.88
C HIS A 103 -11.51 -36.50 -1.54
N ILE A 104 -10.17 -36.48 -1.57
CA ILE A 104 -9.29 -37.55 -2.04
C ILE A 104 -8.71 -38.22 -0.80
#